data_AF-A0AAW2ZV71-F1
#
_entry.id   AF-A0AAW2ZV71-F1
#
_cell.length_a   1.000
_cell.length_b   1.000
_cell.length_c   1.000
_cell.angle_alpha   90.00
_cell.angle_beta   90.00
_cell.angle_gamma   90.00
#
_symmetry.space_group_name_H-M   'P 1'
#
loop_
_entity.id
_entity.type
_entity.pdbx_description
1 polymer ?
#
loop_
_entity_poly.entity_id
_entity_poly.type
_entity_poly.pdbx_seq_one_letter_code
_entity_poly.pdbx_strand_id
1 'polypeptide(L)'
;MQRSLIPGHNNNRHLAYEEVENNIGGLPVTDNRIQELFDSLDVNHSGAVPVEVVKKFYVGLEHYGLNLSEKEIDETVRKHAATHDDTLTYEEFACFVLSLAQW
;
A
#
# COMPACT_ATOMS: atom_id res chain seq x y z
N MET A 1 23.06 8.34 15.27
CA MET A 1 22.53 8.75 13.95
C MET A 1 21.67 7.60 13.45
N GLN A 2 20.35 7.69 13.62
CA GLN A 2 19.42 6.65 13.15
C GLN A 2 19.35 6.70 11.62
N ARG A 3 19.65 5.57 10.97
CA ARG A 3 19.52 5.39 9.52
C ARG A 3 18.07 5.02 9.22
N SER A 4 17.36 5.88 8.48
CA SER A 4 16.07 5.53 7.88
C SER A 4 16.26 4.36 6.91
N LEU A 5 15.46 3.31 7.09
CA LEU A 5 15.49 2.04 6.35
C LEU A 5 14.60 2.04 5.10
N ILE A 6 14.01 3.18 4.74
CA ILE A 6 13.32 3.34 3.47
C ILE A 6 14.31 3.92 2.46
N PRO A 7 14.70 3.15 1.42
CA PRO A 7 15.48 3.68 0.31
C PRO A 7 14.68 4.78 -0.36
N GLY A 8 15.04 6.03 -0.07
CA GLY A 8 14.68 7.14 -0.93
C GLY A 8 15.39 6.92 -2.26
N HIS A 9 14.66 6.46 -3.27
CA HIS A 9 15.16 6.48 -4.65
C HIS A 9 15.15 7.93 -5.13
N ASN A 10 16.32 8.57 -5.04
CA ASN A 10 16.59 9.79 -5.75
C ASN A 10 17.14 9.48 -7.15
N ASN A 11 16.54 10.18 -8.12
CA ASN A 11 17.13 10.74 -9.32
C ASN A 11 17.84 9.79 -10.34
N ASN A 12 17.22 9.70 -11.52
CA ASN A 12 17.80 9.32 -12.82
C ASN A 12 17.63 7.87 -13.32
N ARG A 13 16.53 7.19 -12.98
CA ARG A 13 16.04 6.06 -13.78
C ARG A 13 14.86 6.56 -14.61
N HIS A 14 15.01 6.57 -15.93
CA HIS A 14 13.89 6.78 -16.85
C HIS A 14 12.92 5.63 -16.57
N LEU A 15 11.80 5.92 -15.91
CA LEU A 15 10.72 4.94 -15.76
C LEU A 15 10.32 4.56 -17.18
N ALA A 16 10.45 3.28 -17.52
CA ALA A 16 9.88 2.79 -18.78
C ALA A 16 8.37 3.06 -18.75
N TYR A 17 7.73 3.31 -19.89
CA TYR A 17 6.30 3.66 -19.95
C TYR A 17 5.43 2.65 -19.18
N GLU A 18 5.80 1.37 -19.23
CA GLU A 18 5.15 0.26 -18.52
C GLU A 18 5.29 0.32 -16.98
N GLU A 19 6.38 0.92 -16.46
CA GLU A 19 6.60 1.18 -15.02
C GLU A 19 5.80 2.38 -14.51
N VAL A 20 5.24 3.21 -15.42
CA VAL A 20 4.34 4.32 -15.07
C VAL A 20 2.89 3.83 -14.96
N GLU A 21 2.51 2.84 -15.78
CA GLU A 21 1.14 2.33 -15.88
C GLU A 21 0.69 1.46 -14.69
N ASN A 22 1.63 0.95 -13.88
CA ASN A 22 1.34 0.08 -12.74
C ASN A 22 1.92 0.66 -11.44
N ASN A 23 1.83 1.98 -11.24
CA ASN A 23 2.65 2.68 -10.27
C ASN A 23 1.83 3.34 -9.15
N ILE A 24 1.82 2.76 -7.95
CA ILE A 24 1.28 3.43 -6.75
C ILE A 24 2.42 4.23 -6.12
N GLY A 25 2.45 5.54 -6.34
CA GLY A 25 3.39 6.44 -5.63
C GLY A 25 4.88 6.09 -5.79
N GLY A 26 5.29 5.47 -6.89
CA GLY A 26 6.68 5.07 -7.20
C GLY A 26 6.97 3.56 -7.16
N LEU A 27 5.99 2.68 -6.87
CA LEU A 27 6.17 1.23 -6.77
C LEU A 27 5.47 0.46 -7.92
N PRO A 28 6.20 -0.42 -8.65
CA PRO A 28 5.59 -1.30 -9.64
C PRO A 28 4.68 -2.34 -8.96
N VAL A 29 3.41 -2.37 -9.35
CA VAL A 29 2.36 -3.24 -8.81
C VAL A 29 2.44 -4.57 -9.52
N THR A 30 3.27 -5.46 -8.96
CA THR A 30 3.36 -6.87 -9.37
C THR A 30 2.92 -7.74 -8.20
N ASP A 31 2.43 -8.96 -8.46
CA ASP A 31 2.02 -9.91 -7.42
C ASP A 31 3.10 -10.09 -6.35
N ASN A 32 4.36 -10.23 -6.78
CA ASN A 32 5.51 -10.33 -5.87
C ASN A 32 5.62 -9.11 -4.95
N ARG A 33 5.41 -7.90 -5.48
CA ARG A 33 5.54 -6.67 -4.68
C ARG A 33 4.40 -6.50 -3.70
N ILE A 34 3.17 -6.86 -4.09
CA ILE A 34 2.01 -6.88 -3.20
C ILE A 34 2.26 -7.83 -2.05
N GLN A 35 2.83 -9.01 -2.34
CA GLN A 35 3.19 -10.00 -1.33
C GLN A 35 4.29 -9.50 -0.38
N GLU A 36 5.35 -8.87 -0.90
CA GLU A 36 6.40 -8.25 -0.08
C GLU A 36 5.82 -7.15 0.84
N LEU A 37 4.92 -6.31 0.32
CA LEU A 37 4.25 -5.27 1.11
C LEU A 37 3.38 -5.90 2.20
N PHE A 38 2.58 -6.91 1.87
CA PHE A 38 1.75 -7.61 2.84
C PHE A 38 2.58 -8.24 3.95
N ASP A 39 3.66 -8.96 3.61
CA ASP A 39 4.56 -9.60 4.58
C ASP A 39 5.23 -8.56 5.50
N SER A 40 5.55 -7.37 4.97
CA SER A 40 6.09 -6.27 5.78
C SER A 40 5.10 -5.73 6.82
N LEU A 41 3.80 -5.89 6.58
CA LEU A 41 2.72 -5.43 7.46
C LEU A 41 2.22 -6.55 8.40
N ASP A 42 2.21 -7.81 7.95
CA ASP A 42 1.84 -8.99 8.74
C ASP A 42 3.03 -9.51 9.55
N VAL A 43 3.56 -8.68 10.45
CA VAL A 43 4.74 -9.00 11.30
C VAL A 43 4.54 -10.28 12.13
N ASN A 44 3.29 -10.63 12.45
CA ASN A 44 2.96 -11.81 13.23
C ASN A 44 2.78 -13.07 12.37
N HIS A 45 2.89 -12.97 11.04
CA HIS A 45 2.56 -14.04 10.08
C HIS A 45 1.22 -14.71 10.39
N SER A 46 0.24 -13.88 10.72
CA SER A 46 -1.10 -14.32 11.11
C SER A 46 -1.97 -14.63 9.89
N GLY A 47 -1.55 -14.21 8.70
CA GLY A 47 -2.31 -14.31 7.46
C GLY A 47 -3.31 -13.17 7.27
N ALA A 48 -3.33 -12.18 8.18
CA ALA A 48 -4.17 -11.00 8.10
C ALA A 48 -3.49 -9.77 8.72
N VAL A 49 -3.73 -8.60 8.13
CA VAL A 49 -3.18 -7.33 8.60
C VAL A 49 -4.30 -6.49 9.23
N PRO A 50 -4.14 -5.94 10.44
CA PRO A 50 -5.15 -5.07 11.04
C PRO A 50 -5.44 -3.84 10.17
N VAL A 51 -6.71 -3.45 10.09
CA VAL A 51 -7.18 -2.26 9.35
C VAL A 51 -6.38 -1.02 9.73
N GLU A 52 -6.07 -0.86 11.01
CA GLU A 52 -5.28 0.25 11.54
C GLU A 52 -3.82 0.27 11.05
N VAL A 53 -3.23 -0.90 10.76
CA VAL A 53 -1.90 -0.99 10.13
C VAL A 53 -1.99 -0.60 8.65
N VAL A 54 -3.02 -1.08 7.93
CA VAL A 54 -3.25 -0.73 6.53
C VAL A 54 -3.52 0.77 6.35
N LYS A 55 -4.28 1.39 7.27
CA LYS A 55 -4.49 2.85 7.28
C LYS A 55 -3.19 3.62 7.44
N LYS A 56 -2.33 3.22 8.37
CA LYS A 56 -1.01 3.86 8.56
C LYS A 56 -0.12 3.71 7.32
N PHE A 57 -0.13 2.53 6.72
CA PHE A 57 0.54 2.29 5.45
C PHE A 57 0.01 3.23 4.36
N TYR A 58 -1.31 3.32 4.20
CA TYR A 58 -1.94 4.19 3.21
C TYR A 58 -1.66 5.67 3.44
N VAL A 59 -1.69 6.16 4.68
CA VAL A 59 -1.27 7.53 5.03
C VAL A 59 0.20 7.79 4.65
N GLY A 60 1.06 6.78 4.79
CA GLY A 60 2.48 6.87 4.47
C GLY A 60 2.81 6.81 2.98
N LEU A 61 1.83 6.49 2.12
CA LEU A 61 2.02 6.52 0.67
C LEU A 61 2.08 7.96 0.16
N GLU A 62 2.83 8.16 -0.92
CA GLU A 62 2.90 9.45 -1.59
C GLU A 62 1.61 9.67 -2.41
N HIS A 63 0.77 10.60 -1.94
CA HIS A 63 -0.51 10.94 -2.58
C HIS A 63 -0.41 12.09 -3.59
N TYR A 64 0.79 12.40 -4.09
CA TYR A 64 1.05 13.50 -5.05
C TYR A 64 0.40 14.85 -4.67
N GLY A 65 0.38 15.16 -3.37
CA GLY A 65 -0.18 16.42 -2.84
C GLY A 65 -1.67 16.38 -2.49
N LEU A 66 -2.35 15.23 -2.60
CA LEU A 66 -3.69 15.05 -2.06
C LEU A 66 -3.64 14.85 -0.55
N ASN A 67 -4.36 15.71 0.19
CA ASN A 67 -4.57 15.55 1.62
C ASN A 67 -5.84 14.72 1.83
N LEU A 68 -5.67 13.41 1.99
CA LEU A 68 -6.78 12.53 2.33
C LEU A 68 -7.18 12.74 3.80
N SER A 69 -8.47 12.91 4.05
CA SER A 69 -9.00 12.99 5.41
C SER A 69 -8.94 11.61 6.07
N GLU A 70 -8.77 11.56 7.39
CA GLU A 70 -8.83 10.27 8.15
C GLU A 70 -10.09 9.47 7.85
N LYS A 71 -11.22 10.17 7.64
CA LYS A 71 -12.49 9.56 7.27
C LYS A 71 -12.44 8.91 5.88
N GLU A 72 -11.87 9.58 4.89
CA GLU A 72 -11.75 9.03 3.53
C GLU A 72 -10.84 7.80 3.51
N ILE A 73 -9.77 7.84 4.29
CA ILE A 73 -8.85 6.71 4.49
C ILE A 73 -9.57 5.54 5.16
N ASP A 74 -10.34 5.79 6.22
CA ASP A 74 -11.15 4.78 6.89
C ASP A 74 -12.18 4.15 5.95
N GLU A 75 -12.94 4.97 5.21
CA GLU A 75 -13.94 4.50 4.25
C GLU A 75 -13.30 3.69 3.13
N THR A 76 -12.14 4.11 2.61
CA THR A 76 -11.42 3.40 1.54
C THR A 76 -10.92 2.05 2.03
N VAL A 77 -10.26 1.99 3.18
CA VAL A 77 -9.72 0.73 3.71
C VAL A 77 -10.85 -0.22 4.12
N ARG A 78 -11.89 0.28 4.80
CA ARG A 78 -13.04 -0.55 5.21
C ARG A 78 -13.83 -1.12 4.05
N LYS A 79 -13.87 -0.43 2.91
CA LYS A 79 -14.51 -0.97 1.70
C LYS A 79 -13.89 -2.29 1.24
N HIS A 80 -12.61 -2.51 1.53
CA HIS A 80 -11.88 -3.71 1.17
C HIS A 80 -11.79 -4.76 2.30
N ALA A 81 -12.14 -4.40 3.54
CA ALA A 81 -12.19 -5.32 4.69
C ALA A 81 -13.56 -6.02 4.79
N ALA A 82 -13.88 -6.88 3.81
CA ALA A 82 -15.21 -7.49 3.69
C ALA A 82 -15.38 -8.77 4.53
N THR A 83 -14.28 -9.46 4.81
CA THR A 83 -14.25 -10.77 5.48
C THR A 83 -14.17 -10.61 7.00
N HIS A 84 -13.41 -9.62 7.47
CA HIS A 84 -13.30 -9.25 8.87
C HIS A 84 -13.28 -7.72 9.01
N ASP A 85 -14.19 -7.16 9.80
CA ASP A 85 -14.33 -5.71 9.95
C ASP A 85 -13.06 -4.98 10.43
N ASP A 86 -12.16 -5.70 11.12
CA ASP A 86 -10.95 -5.14 11.75
C ASP A 86 -9.63 -5.62 11.12
N THR A 87 -9.67 -6.55 10.16
CA THR A 87 -8.46 -7.09 9.51
C THR A 87 -8.65 -7.33 8.02
N LEU A 88 -7.58 -7.20 7.25
CA LEU A 88 -7.54 -7.52 5.82
C LEU A 88 -6.70 -8.79 5.62
N THR A 89 -7.28 -9.78 4.97
CA THR A 89 -6.54 -10.93 4.43
C THR A 89 -5.65 -10.50 3.26
N TYR A 90 -4.74 -11.37 2.84
CA TYR A 90 -3.89 -11.11 1.67
C TYR A 90 -4.70 -10.75 0.41
N GLU A 91 -5.79 -11.46 0.14
CA GLU A 91 -6.62 -11.23 -1.05
C GLU A 91 -7.30 -9.85 -1.02
N GLU A 92 -7.77 -9.43 0.15
CA GLU A 92 -8.39 -8.12 0.38
C GLU A 92 -7.37 -6.99 0.27
N PHE A 93 -6.19 -7.19 0.86
CA PHE A 93 -5.09 -6.25 0.74
C PHE A 93 -4.61 -6.12 -0.71
N ALA A 94 -4.48 -7.23 -1.43
CA ALA A 94 -4.11 -7.21 -2.84
C ALA A 94 -5.14 -6.44 -3.69
N CYS A 95 -6.44 -6.69 -3.45
CA CYS A 95 -7.52 -5.96 -4.10
C CYS A 95 -7.47 -4.45 -3.79
N PHE A 96 -7.18 -4.08 -2.54
CA PHE A 96 -6.97 -2.69 -2.12
C PHE A 96 -5.78 -2.06 -2.85
N VAL A 97 -4.62 -2.72 -2.88
CA VAL A 97 -3.43 -2.20 -3.56
C VAL A 97 -3.69 -2.05 -5.07
N LEU A 98 -4.29 -3.06 -5.70
CA LEU A 98 -4.64 -3.00 -7.13
C LEU A 98 -5.65 -1.90 -7.44
N SER A 99 -6.62 -1.61 -6.54
CA SER A 99 -7.59 -0.54 -6.76
C SER A 99 -6.94 0.85 -6.74
N LEU A 100 -5.86 1.03 -5.96
CA LEU A 100 -5.05 2.24 -5.95
C LEU A 100 -4.18 2.37 -7.21
N ALA A 101 -3.77 1.24 -7.81
CA ALA A 101 -2.93 1.21 -9.01
C ALA A 101 -3.67 1.52 -10.31
N GLN A 102 -4.99 1.36 -10.34
CA GLN A 102 -5.83 1.49 -11.54
C GLN A 102 -6.15 2.95 -11.93
N TRP A 103 -5.54 3.95 -11.30
CA TRP A 103 -5.83 5.38 -11.50
C TRP A 103 -4.72 6.12 -12.24
#